data_AF-A0A956NSV4-F1
#
_entry.id   AF-A0A956NSV4-F1
#
_cell.length_a   1.000
_cell.length_b   1.000
_cell.length_c   1.000
_cell.angle_alpha   90.00
_cell.angle_beta   90.00
_cell.angle_gamma   90.00
#
_symmetry.space_group_name_H-M   'P 1'
#
loop_
_entity.id
_entity.type
_entity.pdbx_description
1 polymer ?
#
loop_
_entity_poly.entity_id
_entity_poly.type
_entity_poly.pdbx_seq_one_letter_code
_entity_poly.pdbx_strand_id
1 'polypeptide(L)'
;PTIRPYEEQRWAELPDALSAPVEASLPILDALHARWALLLDALAPDQWERRLIHPEQPDPIPLWTLVPHYAWHGRHHVAHITALRTRMGW
;
A
#
# COMPACT_ATOMS: atom_id res chain seq x y z
N PRO A 1 -13.95 -11.52 -1.91
CA PRO A 1 -14.95 -10.42 -2.00
C PRO A 1 -14.52 -9.40 -3.06
N THR A 2 -15.48 -8.73 -3.71
CA THR A 2 -15.15 -7.65 -4.66
C THR A 2 -14.76 -6.39 -3.92
N ILE A 3 -13.57 -5.85 -4.22
CA ILE A 3 -13.10 -4.57 -3.65
C ILE A 3 -13.63 -3.40 -4.48
N ARG A 4 -13.61 -2.19 -3.90
CA ARG A 4 -13.95 -0.95 -4.60
C ARG A 4 -12.65 -0.26 -5.05
N PRO A 5 -12.43 -0.04 -6.36
CA PRO A 5 -11.35 0.80 -6.86
C PRO A 5 -11.51 2.25 -6.40
N TYR A 6 -10.42 3.00 -6.45
CA TYR A 6 -10.40 4.44 -6.16
C TYR A 6 -9.52 5.16 -7.17
N GLU A 7 -9.82 6.44 -7.43
CA GLU A 7 -9.08 7.27 -8.38
C GLU A 7 -7.84 7.87 -7.71
N GLU A 8 -6.78 7.07 -7.55
CA GLU A 8 -5.56 7.44 -6.82
C GLU A 8 -4.92 8.74 -7.32
N GLN A 9 -4.95 9.00 -8.63
CA GLN A 9 -4.40 10.23 -9.20
C GLN A 9 -5.17 11.46 -8.69
N ARG A 10 -6.50 11.35 -8.59
CA ARG A 10 -7.34 12.45 -8.08
C ARG A 10 -7.20 12.63 -6.57
N TRP A 11 -6.94 11.56 -5.83
CA TRP A 11 -6.67 11.65 -4.40
C TRP A 11 -5.35 12.36 -4.12
N ALA A 12 -4.33 12.14 -4.95
CA ALA A 12 -3.05 12.83 -4.84
C ALA A 12 -3.12 14.34 -5.14
N GLU A 13 -4.19 14.80 -5.80
CA GLU A 13 -4.45 16.20 -6.14
C GLU A 13 -5.28 16.95 -5.09
N LEU A 14 -5.76 16.26 -4.04
CA LEU A 14 -6.54 16.90 -2.99
C LEU A 14 -5.69 17.89 -2.16
N PRO A 15 -6.30 18.97 -1.61
CA PRO A 15 -5.55 19.97 -0.86
C PRO A 15 -4.75 19.40 0.31
N ASP A 16 -5.28 18.41 1.02
CA ASP A 16 -4.57 17.74 2.12
C ASP A 16 -3.37 16.93 1.61
N ALA A 17 -3.49 16.22 0.49
CA ALA A 17 -2.38 15.48 -0.10
C ALA A 17 -1.24 16.39 -0.60
N LEU A 18 -1.57 17.59 -1.10
CA LEU A 18 -0.60 18.55 -1.65
C LEU A 18 0.11 19.40 -0.61
N SER A 19 -0.52 19.65 0.54
CA SER A 19 -0.07 20.70 1.47
C SER A 19 0.05 20.28 2.94
N ALA A 20 -0.50 19.14 3.34
CA ALA A 20 -0.35 18.68 4.71
C ALA A 20 1.11 18.33 5.03
N PRO A 21 1.57 18.59 6.27
CA PRO A 21 2.87 18.12 6.72
C PRO A 21 2.93 16.59 6.67
N VAL A 22 4.06 16.04 6.22
CA VAL A 22 4.24 14.58 6.10
C VAL A 22 4.09 13.86 7.44
N GLU A 23 4.38 14.57 8.53
CA GLU A 23 4.22 14.14 9.92
C GLU A 23 2.77 13.79 10.28
N ALA A 24 1.77 14.26 9.53
CA ALA A 24 0.39 13.82 9.71
C ALA A 24 0.18 12.37 9.22
N SER A 25 0.93 11.93 8.20
CA SER A 25 0.77 10.62 7.57
C SER A 25 1.68 9.54 8.16
N LEU A 26 2.90 9.88 8.57
CA LEU A 26 3.87 8.88 9.05
C LEU A 26 3.34 8.06 10.26
N PRO A 27 2.77 8.67 11.31
CA PRO A 27 2.24 7.90 12.44
C PRO A 27 1.04 7.01 12.06
N ILE A 28 0.23 7.43 11.07
CA ILE A 28 -0.87 6.64 10.55
C ILE A 28 -0.32 5.38 9.86
N LEU A 29 0.71 5.54 9.01
CA LEU A 29 1.35 4.41 8.33
C LEU A 29 2.03 3.47 9.31
N ASP A 30 2.70 3.97 10.34
CA ASP A 30 3.34 3.16 11.38
C ASP A 30 2.32 2.30 12.13
N ALA A 31 1.23 2.92 12.62
CA ALA A 31 0.18 2.21 13.33
C ALA A 31 -0.57 1.22 12.43
N LEU A 32 -0.83 1.60 11.17
CA LEU A 32 -1.45 0.74 10.16
C LEU A 32 -0.60 -0.51 9.92
N HIS A 33 0.69 -0.35 9.62
CA HIS A 33 1.58 -1.47 9.36
C HIS A 33 1.77 -2.35 10.58
N ALA A 34 1.86 -1.79 11.80
CA ALA A 34 1.96 -2.57 13.02
C ALA A 34 0.74 -3.50 13.19
N ARG A 35 -0.47 -2.98 13.00
CA ARG A 35 -1.69 -3.79 13.06
C ARG A 35 -1.80 -4.79 11.92
N TRP A 36 -1.40 -4.38 10.72
CA TRP A 36 -1.48 -5.23 9.54
C TRP A 36 -0.51 -6.41 9.64
N ALA A 37 0.72 -6.18 10.12
CA ALA A 37 1.70 -7.23 10.37
C ALA A 37 1.18 -8.27 11.37
N LEU A 38 0.61 -7.83 12.50
CA LEU A 38 0.00 -8.73 13.49
C LEU A 38 -1.15 -9.56 12.89
N LEU A 39 -2.00 -8.95 12.05
CA LEU A 39 -3.08 -9.66 11.37
C LEU A 39 -2.54 -10.72 10.39
N LEU A 40 -1.54 -10.36 9.59
CA LEU A 40 -0.97 -11.25 8.58
C LEU A 40 -0.21 -12.42 9.22
N ASP A 41 0.50 -12.17 10.33
CA ASP A 41 1.21 -13.20 11.10
C ASP A 41 0.26 -14.22 11.75
N ALA A 42 -0.97 -13.79 12.08
CA ALA A 42 -1.99 -14.65 12.65
C ALA A 42 -2.73 -15.52 11.61
N LEU A 43 -2.45 -15.37 10.30
CA LEU A 43 -3.11 -16.17 9.27
C LEU A 43 -2.58 -17.60 9.24
N ALA A 44 -3.49 -18.57 9.31
CA ALA A 44 -3.15 -19.96 9.05
C ALA A 44 -2.72 -20.16 7.58
N PRO A 45 -1.88 -21.15 7.26
CA PRO A 45 -1.37 -21.35 5.91
C PRO A 45 -2.46 -21.43 4.82
N ASP A 46 -3.59 -22.08 5.09
CA ASP A 46 -4.73 -22.19 4.16
C ASP A 46 -5.45 -20.86 3.93
N GLN A 47 -5.40 -19.94 4.89
CA GLN A 47 -6.07 -18.63 4.78
C GLN A 47 -5.37 -17.71 3.78
N TRP A 48 -4.10 -17.96 3.46
CA TRP A 48 -3.36 -17.23 2.42
C TRP A 48 -3.90 -17.48 1.01
N GLU A 49 -4.64 -18.57 0.80
CA GLU A 49 -5.32 -18.88 -0.47
C GLU A 49 -6.64 -18.12 -0.65
N ARG A 50 -7.09 -17.36 0.37
CA ARG A 50 -8.30 -16.54 0.25
C ARG A 50 -8.12 -15.49 -0.85
N ARG A 51 -9.19 -15.24 -1.60
CA ARG A 51 -9.15 -14.39 -2.81
C ARG A 51 -10.04 -13.16 -2.68
N LEU A 52 -9.57 -12.06 -3.23
CA LEU A 52 -10.37 -10.88 -3.56
C LEU A 52 -10.62 -10.80 -5.06
N ILE A 53 -11.63 -10.04 -5.45
CA ILE A 53 -11.93 -9.75 -6.86
C ILE A 53 -11.67 -8.25 -7.04
N HIS A 54 -10.72 -7.89 -7.89
CA HIS A 54 -10.54 -6.52 -8.34
C HIS A 54 -11.37 -6.34 -9.61
N PRO A 55 -12.34 -5.40 -9.68
CA PRO A 55 -13.26 -5.28 -10.81
C PRO A 55 -12.59 -5.12 -12.19
N GLU A 56 -11.35 -4.60 -12.20
CA GLU A 56 -10.58 -4.36 -13.42
C GLU A 56 -9.58 -5.47 -13.76
N GLN A 57 -9.53 -6.54 -12.96
CA GLN A 57 -8.65 -7.68 -13.19
C GLN A 57 -9.47 -8.89 -13.64
N PRO A 58 -8.97 -9.69 -14.59
CA PRO A 58 -9.71 -10.83 -15.12
C PRO A 58 -9.88 -11.94 -14.07
N ASP A 59 -8.91 -12.10 -13.17
CA ASP A 59 -8.84 -13.23 -12.24
C ASP A 59 -8.90 -12.78 -10.76
N PRO A 60 -9.54 -13.57 -9.87
CA PRO A 60 -9.48 -13.34 -8.45
C PRO A 60 -8.05 -13.47 -7.90
N ILE A 61 -7.62 -12.45 -7.16
CA ILE A 61 -6.25 -12.30 -6.64
C ILE A 61 -6.17 -12.93 -5.24
N PRO A 62 -5.29 -13.92 -5.01
CA PRO A 62 -5.07 -14.50 -3.69
C PRO A 62 -4.22 -13.58 -2.79
N LEU A 63 -4.36 -13.73 -1.47
CA LEU A 63 -3.56 -12.96 -0.51
C LEU A 63 -2.06 -13.21 -0.68
N TRP A 64 -1.65 -14.42 -1.06
CA TRP A 64 -0.23 -14.73 -1.34
C TRP A 64 0.36 -13.81 -2.42
N THR A 65 -0.44 -13.34 -3.39
CA THR A 65 0.02 -12.41 -4.43
C THR A 65 -0.10 -10.96 -3.95
N LEU A 66 -1.20 -10.62 -3.29
CA LEU A 66 -1.52 -9.24 -2.92
C LEU A 66 -0.53 -8.68 -1.87
N VAL A 67 -0.22 -9.44 -0.83
CA VAL A 67 0.60 -8.93 0.28
C VAL A 67 2.05 -8.63 -0.16
N PRO A 68 2.74 -9.51 -0.91
CA PRO A 68 4.05 -9.17 -1.46
C PRO A 68 4.01 -7.98 -2.44
N HIS A 69 2.91 -7.79 -3.18
CA HIS A 69 2.74 -6.61 -4.02
C HIS A 69 2.77 -5.33 -3.18
N TYR A 70 2.10 -5.28 -2.02
CA TYR A 70 2.19 -4.12 -1.12
C TYR A 70 3.58 -3.93 -0.51
N ALA A 71 4.30 -5.02 -0.21
CA ALA A 71 5.69 -4.92 0.24
C ALA A 71 6.62 -4.36 -0.86
N TRP A 72 6.39 -4.73 -2.13
CA TRP A 72 7.05 -4.11 -3.28
C TRP A 72 6.66 -2.63 -3.42
N HIS A 73 5.37 -2.31 -3.34
CA HIS A 73 4.83 -0.97 -3.50
C HIS A 73 5.46 0.03 -2.51
N GLY A 74 5.57 -0.36 -1.23
CA GLY A 74 6.26 0.46 -0.23
C GLY A 74 7.73 0.73 -0.60
N ARG A 75 8.48 -0.31 -0.99
CA ARG A 75 9.87 -0.16 -1.43
C ARG A 75 9.99 0.69 -2.70
N HIS A 76 9.06 0.53 -3.63
CA HIS A 76 9.01 1.27 -4.88
C HIS A 76 8.87 2.78 -4.65
N HIS A 77 7.94 3.22 -3.80
CA HIS A 77 7.77 4.64 -3.49
C HIS A 77 8.92 5.22 -2.66
N VAL A 78 9.47 4.45 -1.72
CA VAL A 78 10.69 4.88 -1.01
C VAL A 78 11.84 5.08 -2.00
N ALA A 79 11.99 4.18 -2.98
CA ALA A 79 13.02 4.31 -4.01
C ALA A 79 12.86 5.57 -4.86
N HIS A 80 11.63 5.97 -5.22
CA HIS A 80 11.39 7.24 -5.91
C HIS A 80 11.90 8.44 -5.10
N ILE A 81 11.63 8.48 -3.80
CA ILE A 81 12.06 9.55 -2.89
C ILE A 81 13.59 9.55 -2.77
N THR A 82 14.20 8.41 -2.43
CA THR A 82 15.65 8.35 -2.19
C THR A 82 16.47 8.57 -3.46
N ALA A 83 15.97 8.13 -4.62
CA ALA A 83 16.60 8.40 -5.90
C ALA A 83 16.57 9.91 -6.23
N LEU A 84 15.47 10.60 -5.95
CA LEU A 84 15.40 12.05 -6.11
C LEU A 84 16.41 12.75 -5.19
N ARG A 85 16.44 12.40 -3.89
CA ARG A 85 17.41 12.95 -2.93
C ARG A 85 18.84 12.80 -3.43
N THR A 86 19.18 11.60 -3.91
CA THR A 86 20.52 11.29 -4.46
C THR A 86 20.86 12.19 -5.65
N ARG A 87 19.93 12.36 -6.61
CA ARG A 87 20.15 13.23 -7.79
C ARG A 87 20.32 14.71 -7.42
N MET A 88 19.66 15.15 -6.36
CA MET A 88 19.70 16.53 -5.91
C MET A 88 20.84 16.83 -4.91
N GLY A 89 21.55 15.80 -4.44
CA GLY A 89 22.63 15.95 -3.47
C GLY A 89 22.15 16.32 -2.05
N TRP A 90 20.95 15.88 -1.67
CA TRP A 90 20.37 16.08 -0.32
C TRP A 90 20.70 14.95 0.65
#